data_AF-A0A450RYJ7-F1
#
_entry.id   AF-A0A450RYJ7-F1
#
_cell.length_a   1.000
_cell.length_b   1.000
_cell.length_c   1.000
_cell.angle_alpha   90.00
_cell.angle_beta   90.00
_cell.angle_gamma   90.00
#
_symmetry.space_group_name_H-M   'P 1'
#
loop_
_entity.id
_entity.type
_entity.pdbx_description
1 polymer ?
#
loop_
_entity_poly.entity_id
_entity_poly.type
_entity_poly.pdbx_seq_one_letter_code
_entity_poly.pdbx_strand_id
1 'polypeptide(L)'
;MKDRLLSGYRKNGASERLPRKDAVFSVRETLLSEGSADSIFRQCLLDAKRFIDANSVSDLLHWVFEGERSRKVVRESVHDFLHVGFISPHRDLDDMAGLSEQVGFSSGFSTVTSAVVSRELGYLEGGGNVPTSLFTAKLGSWDENTDYVEVFLPDAPAPRIREWVNDEVGTHVGLILKAPSALPGIRAAFHDERFQVAPFMGEEGIRSPGKAASVIYYERPYGVGKFRVEIFCPDEG
;
A
#
# COMPACT_ATOMS: atom_id res chain seq x y z
N MET A 1 -16.15 43.81 -25.86
CA MET A 1 -15.25 44.17 -24.74
C MET A 1 -16.03 43.85 -23.46
N LYS A 2 -16.18 42.60 -22.98
CA LYS A 2 -15.24 41.61 -22.40
C LYS A 2 -14.33 42.17 -21.29
N ASP A 3 -14.94 42.53 -20.16
CA ASP A 3 -14.27 42.55 -18.86
C ASP A 3 -14.50 41.20 -18.17
N ARG A 4 -13.40 40.49 -17.88
CA ARG A 4 -13.36 39.23 -17.15
C ARG A 4 -12.28 39.33 -16.07
N LEU A 5 -12.73 39.09 -14.83
CA LEU A 5 -12.10 38.22 -13.83
C LEU A 5 -10.64 38.50 -13.41
N LEU A 6 -10.48 39.19 -12.28
CA LEU A 6 -9.38 38.92 -11.34
C LEU A 6 -9.90 39.07 -9.90
N SER A 7 -10.22 37.94 -9.27
CA SER A 7 -10.37 37.84 -7.81
C SER A 7 -10.42 36.37 -7.42
N GLY A 8 -9.41 35.89 -6.68
CA GLY A 8 -9.52 34.62 -5.96
C GLY A 8 -8.30 33.70 -5.97
N TYR A 9 -7.08 34.20 -5.73
CA TYR A 9 -5.99 33.37 -5.21
C TYR A 9 -5.76 33.71 -3.74
N ARG A 10 -6.34 32.93 -2.83
CA ARG A 10 -5.89 32.82 -1.45
C ARG A 10 -5.22 31.46 -1.29
N LYS A 11 -3.88 31.43 -1.42
CA LYS A 11 -3.05 30.38 -0.83
C LYS A 11 -2.90 30.72 0.65
N ASN A 12 -3.76 30.15 1.50
CA ASN A 12 -3.62 30.27 2.94
C ASN A 12 -2.75 29.12 3.48
N GLY A 13 -1.57 29.49 3.96
CA GLY A 13 -0.91 28.93 5.15
C GLY A 13 -0.72 27.43 5.20
N ALA A 14 0.39 26.95 4.64
CA ALA A 14 1.04 25.74 5.14
C ALA A 14 1.56 26.06 6.56
N SER A 15 0.73 25.82 7.56
CA SER A 15 1.19 25.64 8.93
C SER A 15 2.12 24.42 8.90
N GLU A 16 3.38 24.61 9.29
CA GLU A 16 4.31 23.52 9.60
C GLU A 16 3.72 22.72 10.76
N ARG A 17 2.81 21.80 10.44
CA ARG A 17 2.40 20.74 11.36
C ARG A 17 3.64 19.87 11.50
N LEU A 18 4.23 19.87 12.70
CA LEU A 18 5.19 18.84 13.09
C LEU A 18 4.59 17.49 12.69
N PRO A 19 5.28 16.72 11.84
CA PRO A 19 4.65 15.58 11.21
C PRO A 19 4.44 14.49 12.26
N ARG A 20 3.26 13.83 12.21
CA ARG A 20 2.81 12.86 13.23
C ARG A 20 3.71 11.61 13.23
N LYS A 21 3.78 10.95 14.39
CA LYS A 21 4.60 9.77 14.69
C LYS A 21 4.25 8.51 13.86
N ASP A 22 3.24 8.58 13.00
CA ASP A 22 2.63 7.43 12.32
C ASP A 22 2.85 7.51 10.80
N ALA A 23 4.09 7.78 10.38
CA ALA A 23 4.46 7.90 8.98
C ALA A 23 4.50 6.57 8.21
N VAL A 24 4.47 5.47 8.96
CA VAL A 24 4.52 4.11 8.42
C VAL A 24 3.18 3.46 8.67
N PHE A 25 2.50 3.08 7.59
CA PHE A 25 1.28 2.31 7.68
C PHE A 25 1.57 0.95 8.34
N SER A 26 0.85 0.65 9.40
CA SER A 26 0.80 -0.67 10.03
C SER A 26 -0.56 -0.85 10.67
N VAL A 27 -1.07 -2.07 10.59
CA VAL A 27 -2.27 -2.53 11.30
C VAL A 27 -1.94 -3.66 12.28
N ARG A 28 -0.65 -3.92 12.54
CA ARG A 28 -0.20 -5.04 13.36
C ARG A 28 -0.80 -5.01 14.76
N GLU A 29 -0.73 -3.87 15.44
CA GLU A 29 -1.28 -3.75 16.80
C GLU A 29 -2.79 -4.01 16.81
N THR A 30 -3.52 -3.48 15.83
CA THR A 30 -4.96 -3.71 15.67
C THR A 30 -5.27 -5.18 15.41
N LEU A 31 -4.57 -5.83 14.48
CA LEU A 31 -4.79 -7.25 14.12
C LEU A 31 -4.42 -8.23 15.24
N LEU A 32 -3.51 -7.85 16.14
CA LEU A 32 -3.09 -8.66 17.29
C LEU A 32 -3.87 -8.33 18.57
N SER A 33 -4.79 -7.37 18.52
CA SER A 33 -5.61 -6.98 19.67
C SER A 33 -6.71 -8.00 20.00
N GLU A 34 -7.24 -7.90 21.21
CA GLU A 34 -8.43 -8.66 21.62
C GLU A 34 -9.70 -8.01 21.05
N GLY A 35 -10.61 -8.80 20.51
CA GLY A 35 -11.87 -8.30 19.95
C GLY A 35 -12.56 -9.33 19.07
N SER A 36 -13.76 -8.99 18.59
CA SER A 36 -14.41 -9.78 17.54
C SER A 36 -13.71 -9.53 16.19
N ALA A 37 -13.71 -10.53 15.32
CA ALA A 37 -13.10 -10.44 13.99
C ALA A 37 -13.65 -9.24 13.20
N ASP A 38 -14.96 -9.01 13.23
CA ASP A 38 -15.64 -7.86 12.62
C ASP A 38 -15.10 -6.53 13.14
N SER A 39 -14.94 -6.40 14.46
CA SER A 39 -14.46 -5.16 15.09
C SER A 39 -13.00 -4.86 14.72
N ILE A 40 -12.15 -5.89 14.71
CA ILE A 40 -10.74 -5.80 14.34
C ILE A 40 -10.60 -5.42 12.87
N PHE A 41 -11.32 -6.12 11.98
CA PHE A 41 -11.29 -5.85 10.55
C PHE A 41 -11.75 -4.43 10.23
N ARG A 42 -12.88 -4.00 10.81
CA ARG A 42 -13.39 -2.63 10.66
C ARG A 42 -12.39 -1.59 11.16
N GLN A 43 -11.71 -1.86 12.28
CA GLN A 43 -10.69 -0.95 12.80
C GLN A 43 -9.47 -0.86 11.87
N CYS A 44 -9.02 -1.97 11.28
CA CYS A 44 -7.93 -1.95 10.29
C CYS A 44 -8.28 -1.10 9.07
N LEU A 45 -9.53 -1.17 8.59
CA LEU A 45 -10.00 -0.32 7.50
C LEU A 45 -10.07 1.16 7.91
N LEU A 46 -10.48 1.47 9.14
CA LEU A 46 -10.46 2.84 9.66
C LEU A 46 -9.04 3.39 9.75
N ASP A 47 -8.08 2.56 10.19
CA ASP A 47 -6.68 2.94 10.30
C ASP A 47 -6.06 3.17 8.91
N ALA A 48 -6.35 2.28 7.96
CA ALA A 48 -5.99 2.46 6.55
C ALA A 48 -6.56 3.75 5.97
N LYS A 49 -7.86 4.00 6.14
CA LYS A 49 -8.49 5.24 5.68
C LYS A 49 -7.84 6.48 6.28
N ARG A 50 -7.60 6.49 7.59
CA ARG A 50 -6.93 7.60 8.28
C ARG A 50 -5.52 7.83 7.75
N PHE A 51 -4.79 6.75 7.45
CA PHE A 51 -3.45 6.85 6.89
C PHE A 51 -3.49 7.49 5.49
N ILE A 52 -4.39 7.01 4.61
CA ILE A 52 -4.56 7.55 3.26
C ILE A 52 -4.96 9.04 3.33
N ASP A 53 -5.99 9.39 4.11
CA ASP A 53 -6.49 10.77 4.22
C ASP A 53 -5.44 11.75 4.78
N ALA A 54 -4.46 11.25 5.55
CA ALA A 54 -3.49 12.08 6.27
C ALA A 54 -2.15 12.26 5.55
N ASN A 55 -1.85 11.46 4.51
CA ASN A 55 -0.53 11.42 3.91
C ASN A 55 -0.59 11.66 2.40
N SER A 56 0.26 12.56 1.92
CA SER A 56 0.61 12.65 0.50
C SER A 56 1.85 11.80 0.18
N VAL A 57 2.13 11.58 -1.11
CA VAL A 57 3.44 11.05 -1.56
C VAL A 57 4.60 11.83 -0.96
N SER A 58 4.50 13.17 -0.88
CA SER A 58 5.59 13.99 -0.35
C SER A 58 5.81 13.75 1.14
N ASP A 59 4.74 13.58 1.91
CA ASP A 59 4.83 13.27 3.34
C ASP A 59 5.47 11.90 3.53
N LEU A 60 5.01 10.88 2.80
CA LEU A 60 5.59 9.54 2.82
C LEU A 60 7.09 9.59 2.52
N LEU A 61 7.48 10.22 1.42
CA LEU A 61 8.89 10.29 1.03
C LEU A 61 9.74 11.09 2.02
N HIS A 62 9.20 12.14 2.64
CA HIS A 62 9.92 12.90 3.67
C HIS A 62 10.34 12.02 4.84
N TRP A 63 9.47 11.10 5.25
CA TRP A 63 9.72 10.17 6.35
C TRP A 63 10.57 8.98 5.96
N VAL A 64 10.40 8.52 4.74
CA VAL A 64 11.00 7.27 4.29
C VAL A 64 12.41 7.48 3.77
N PHE A 65 12.71 8.62 3.13
CA PHE A 65 13.99 8.83 2.48
C PHE A 65 14.78 9.88 3.27
N GLU A 66 16.05 9.60 3.56
CA GLU A 66 16.97 10.52 4.23
C GLU A 66 17.51 11.56 3.23
N GLY A 67 17.88 11.10 2.02
CA GLY A 67 18.49 11.91 0.98
C GLY A 67 17.49 12.71 0.14
N GLU A 68 17.68 14.03 0.09
CA GLU A 68 16.82 14.92 -0.71
C GLU A 68 16.87 14.61 -2.22
N ARG A 69 18.02 14.15 -2.72
CA ARG A 69 18.16 13.74 -4.13
C ARG A 69 17.24 12.57 -4.45
N SER A 70 17.27 11.52 -3.64
CA SER A 70 16.45 10.33 -3.83
C SER A 70 14.96 10.65 -3.67
N ARG A 71 14.60 11.46 -2.65
CA ARG A 71 13.23 11.99 -2.49
C ARG A 71 12.73 12.68 -3.74
N LYS A 72 13.54 13.59 -4.29
CA LYS A 72 13.19 14.33 -5.50
C LYS A 72 12.95 13.40 -6.69
N VAL A 73 13.85 12.45 -6.92
CA VAL A 73 13.73 11.48 -8.02
C VAL A 73 12.41 10.70 -7.90
N VAL A 74 12.09 10.17 -6.72
CA VAL A 74 10.85 9.40 -6.53
C VAL A 74 9.62 10.28 -6.70
N ARG A 75 9.57 11.45 -6.06
CA ARG A 75 8.45 12.40 -6.20
C ARG A 75 8.19 12.82 -7.64
N GLU A 76 9.24 13.01 -8.44
CA GLU A 76 9.10 13.38 -9.85
C GLU A 76 8.67 12.21 -10.74
N SER A 77 8.92 10.97 -10.31
CA SER A 77 8.69 9.73 -11.05
C SER A 77 7.35 9.05 -10.76
N VAL A 78 6.74 9.31 -9.60
CA VAL A 78 5.45 8.71 -9.22
C VAL A 78 4.28 9.64 -9.54
N HIS A 79 3.20 9.10 -10.10
CA HIS A 79 1.99 9.84 -10.42
C HIS A 79 1.24 10.20 -9.14
N ASP A 80 0.96 9.18 -8.33
CA ASP A 80 0.23 9.36 -7.08
C ASP A 80 0.52 8.23 -6.07
N PHE A 81 0.03 8.44 -4.85
CA PHE A 81 -0.26 7.40 -3.89
C PHE A 81 -1.40 6.54 -4.45
N LEU A 82 -1.31 5.22 -4.31
CA LEU A 82 -2.30 4.31 -4.92
C LEU A 82 -3.10 3.57 -3.87
N HIS A 83 -2.43 2.90 -2.92
CA HIS A 83 -3.09 2.06 -1.94
C HIS A 83 -2.24 1.77 -0.72
N VAL A 84 -2.86 1.17 0.28
CA VAL A 84 -2.17 0.38 1.31
C VAL A 84 -2.63 -1.06 1.24
N GLY A 85 -1.76 -2.00 1.61
CA GLY A 85 -2.09 -3.42 1.68
C GLY A 85 -1.67 -4.04 3.00
N PHE A 86 -2.40 -5.06 3.47
CA PHE A 86 -2.05 -5.87 4.65
C PHE A 86 -2.69 -7.27 4.60
N ILE A 87 -2.11 -8.23 5.33
CA ILE A 87 -2.70 -9.57 5.48
C ILE A 87 -3.68 -9.60 6.66
N SER A 88 -4.74 -10.41 6.57
CA SER A 88 -5.72 -10.59 7.65
C SER A 88 -5.88 -12.07 8.00
N PRO A 89 -5.92 -12.43 9.30
CA PRO A 89 -6.24 -13.78 9.75
C PRO A 89 -7.75 -14.11 9.65
N HIS A 90 -8.59 -13.13 9.28
CA HIS A 90 -10.04 -13.24 9.28
C HIS A 90 -10.58 -13.49 7.87
N ARG A 91 -10.26 -14.67 7.29
CA ARG A 91 -10.72 -15.08 5.95
C ARG A 91 -12.22 -15.32 5.83
N ASP A 92 -12.86 -15.77 6.89
CA ASP A 92 -14.25 -16.25 6.87
C ASP A 92 -15.22 -15.20 7.45
N LEU A 93 -14.94 -13.91 7.24
CA LEU A 93 -15.90 -12.86 7.63
C LEU A 93 -17.10 -12.88 6.68
N ASP A 94 -18.28 -13.08 7.26
CA ASP A 94 -19.54 -13.18 6.51
C ASP A 94 -19.88 -11.89 5.73
N ASP A 95 -19.46 -10.72 6.22
CA ASP A 95 -19.84 -9.42 5.65
C ASP A 95 -18.67 -8.41 5.54
N MET A 96 -17.58 -8.78 4.86
CA MET A 96 -16.47 -7.82 4.61
C MET A 96 -16.94 -6.56 3.85
N ALA A 97 -17.93 -6.70 2.97
CA ALA A 97 -18.45 -5.60 2.17
C ALA A 97 -19.18 -4.58 3.04
N GLY A 98 -20.14 -5.01 3.85
CA GLY A 98 -20.87 -4.14 4.77
C GLY A 98 -19.96 -3.52 5.83
N LEU A 99 -18.95 -4.25 6.31
CA LEU A 99 -17.93 -3.68 7.21
C LEU A 99 -17.11 -2.57 6.54
N SER A 100 -16.84 -2.68 5.24
CA SER A 100 -16.11 -1.65 4.48
C SER A 100 -16.96 -0.42 4.18
N GLU A 101 -18.23 -0.63 3.81
CA GLU A 101 -19.19 0.46 3.58
C GLU A 101 -19.40 1.31 4.84
N GLN A 102 -19.43 0.69 6.03
CA GLN A 102 -19.52 1.39 7.32
C GLN A 102 -18.33 2.31 7.62
N VAL A 103 -17.20 2.12 6.93
CA VAL A 103 -15.98 2.94 7.07
C VAL A 103 -15.87 3.98 5.94
N GLY A 104 -16.78 3.95 4.97
CA GLY A 104 -16.82 4.90 3.86
C GLY A 104 -16.00 4.47 2.64
N PHE A 105 -15.68 3.19 2.52
CA PHE A 105 -15.20 2.63 1.26
C PHE A 105 -16.40 2.23 0.39
N SER A 106 -16.40 2.59 -0.89
CA SER A 106 -17.41 2.10 -1.81
C SER A 106 -17.18 0.63 -2.11
N SER A 107 -18.27 -0.12 -2.15
CA SER A 107 -18.25 -1.55 -2.40
C SER A 107 -17.97 -1.80 -3.87
N GLY A 108 -16.78 -2.31 -4.12
CA GLY A 108 -16.57 -3.17 -5.26
C GLY A 108 -15.57 -4.21 -4.83
N PHE A 109 -16.02 -5.41 -5.03
CA PHE A 109 -15.34 -6.59 -4.59
C PHE A 109 -14.68 -7.16 -5.84
N SER A 110 -13.35 -7.16 -5.86
CA SER A 110 -12.62 -7.97 -6.80
C SER A 110 -11.91 -9.05 -6.00
N THR A 111 -12.46 -10.26 -6.00
CA THR A 111 -11.74 -11.44 -5.52
C THR A 111 -10.84 -11.95 -6.62
N VAL A 112 -9.67 -11.34 -6.71
CA VAL A 112 -8.55 -11.89 -7.48
C VAL A 112 -7.58 -12.56 -6.54
N THR A 113 -6.85 -13.55 -7.02
CA THR A 113 -5.75 -14.13 -6.24
C THR A 113 -4.55 -13.19 -6.33
N SER A 114 -3.96 -12.81 -5.20
CA SER A 114 -2.73 -11.99 -5.20
C SER A 114 -1.53 -12.86 -5.55
N ALA A 115 -1.03 -12.74 -6.79
CA ALA A 115 0.14 -13.48 -7.24
C ALA A 115 1.41 -13.11 -6.44
N VAL A 116 1.52 -11.83 -6.05
CA VAL A 116 2.66 -11.30 -5.29
C VAL A 116 2.69 -11.88 -3.88
N VAL A 117 1.60 -11.74 -3.12
CA VAL A 117 1.55 -12.21 -1.73
C VAL A 117 1.55 -13.74 -1.67
N SER A 118 0.88 -14.42 -2.59
CA SER A 118 0.91 -15.89 -2.64
C SER A 118 2.35 -16.43 -2.80
N ARG A 119 3.17 -15.74 -3.60
CA ARG A 119 4.58 -16.10 -3.80
C ARG A 119 5.45 -15.72 -2.59
N GLU A 120 5.22 -14.57 -1.97
CA GLU A 120 5.92 -14.18 -0.74
C GLU A 120 5.73 -15.23 0.35
N LEU A 121 4.49 -15.62 0.60
CA LEU A 121 4.16 -16.60 1.63
C LEU A 121 4.78 -17.97 1.31
N GLY A 122 4.71 -18.41 0.04
CA GLY A 122 5.37 -19.64 -0.40
C GLY A 122 6.88 -19.62 -0.17
N TYR A 123 7.54 -18.49 -0.46
CA TYR A 123 8.96 -18.30 -0.19
C TYR A 123 9.29 -18.41 1.30
N LEU A 124 8.48 -17.82 2.18
CA LEU A 124 8.66 -17.90 3.63
C LEU A 124 8.45 -19.32 4.18
N GLU A 125 7.60 -20.12 3.56
CA GLU A 125 7.39 -21.53 3.90
C GLU A 125 8.46 -22.47 3.30
N GLY A 126 9.38 -21.96 2.48
CA GLY A 126 10.35 -22.79 1.75
C GLY A 126 9.69 -23.72 0.72
N GLY A 127 8.50 -23.36 0.24
CA GLY A 127 7.64 -24.21 -0.58
C GLY A 127 7.04 -23.52 -1.80
N GLY A 128 5.96 -24.12 -2.34
CA GLY A 128 5.17 -23.52 -3.41
C GLY A 128 4.32 -22.35 -2.92
N ASN A 129 3.67 -21.65 -3.85
CA ASN A 129 2.77 -20.53 -3.54
C ASN A 129 1.70 -20.92 -2.51
N VAL A 130 1.44 -20.05 -1.54
CA VAL A 130 0.29 -20.17 -0.62
C VAL A 130 -0.89 -19.42 -1.25
N PRO A 131 -1.99 -20.10 -1.61
CA PRO A 131 -3.15 -19.43 -2.21
C PRO A 131 -3.62 -18.26 -1.34
N THR A 132 -3.74 -17.07 -1.95
CA THR A 132 -4.10 -15.86 -1.22
C THR A 132 -5.17 -15.08 -1.97
N SER A 133 -6.38 -15.05 -1.42
CA SER A 133 -7.46 -14.21 -1.93
C SER A 133 -7.18 -12.75 -1.62
N LEU A 134 -7.53 -11.86 -2.53
CA LEU A 134 -7.48 -10.41 -2.31
C LEU A 134 -8.89 -9.88 -2.14
N PHE A 135 -9.07 -9.04 -1.12
CA PHE A 135 -10.21 -8.16 -0.96
C PHE A 135 -9.76 -6.72 -1.19
N THR A 136 -10.46 -5.98 -2.05
CA THR A 136 -10.14 -4.57 -2.34
C THR A 136 -11.30 -3.68 -1.91
N ALA A 137 -11.00 -2.56 -1.24
CA ALA A 137 -11.99 -1.56 -0.85
C ALA A 137 -11.53 -0.17 -1.32
N LYS A 138 -12.32 0.52 -2.16
CA LYS A 138 -11.96 1.81 -2.76
C LYS A 138 -12.57 2.99 -2.01
N LEU A 139 -11.82 4.07 -1.86
CA LEU A 139 -12.39 5.36 -1.41
C LEU A 139 -13.11 6.02 -2.60
N GLY A 140 -14.22 6.72 -2.37
CA GLY A 140 -14.94 7.39 -3.48
C GLY A 140 -15.61 6.41 -4.44
N SER A 141 -15.78 6.77 -5.72
CA SER A 141 -16.44 5.93 -6.73
C SER A 141 -15.46 4.99 -7.46
N TRP A 142 -15.99 3.96 -8.14
CA TRP A 142 -15.19 2.90 -8.78
C TRP A 142 -14.47 3.30 -10.07
N ASP A 143 -14.92 4.39 -10.68
CA ASP A 143 -14.52 4.96 -11.96
C ASP A 143 -13.40 6.00 -11.85
N GLU A 144 -13.09 6.45 -10.64
CA GLU A 144 -12.01 7.39 -10.37
C GLU A 144 -10.69 6.62 -10.06
N ASN A 145 -9.54 7.25 -10.33
CA ASN A 145 -8.21 6.81 -9.86
C ASN A 145 -8.12 7.03 -8.34
N THR A 146 -8.98 6.36 -7.60
CA THR A 146 -9.15 6.55 -6.17
C THR A 146 -8.27 5.61 -5.37
N ASP A 147 -7.78 6.16 -4.26
CA ASP A 147 -7.02 5.40 -3.29
C ASP A 147 -7.83 4.20 -2.77
N TYR A 148 -7.16 3.09 -2.53
CA TYR A 148 -7.82 1.88 -2.06
C TYR A 148 -7.02 1.12 -1.00
N VAL A 149 -7.66 0.11 -0.43
CA VAL A 149 -7.08 -0.82 0.53
C VAL A 149 -7.10 -2.22 -0.06
N GLU A 150 -5.98 -2.92 0.05
CA GLU A 150 -5.85 -4.34 -0.26
C GLU A 150 -5.77 -5.15 1.05
N VAL A 151 -6.70 -6.08 1.24
CA VAL A 151 -6.68 -7.04 2.35
C VAL A 151 -6.42 -8.42 1.78
N PHE A 152 -5.28 -9.00 2.12
CA PHE A 152 -4.90 -10.33 1.68
C PHE A 152 -5.38 -11.39 2.68
N LEU A 153 -5.98 -12.46 2.17
CA LEU A 153 -6.60 -13.54 2.93
C LEU A 153 -5.92 -14.86 2.54
N PRO A 154 -4.79 -15.22 3.20
CA PRO A 154 -4.07 -16.45 2.89
C PRO A 154 -4.86 -17.70 3.28
N ASP A 155 -4.74 -18.76 2.47
CA ASP A 155 -5.23 -20.10 2.80
C ASP A 155 -4.24 -20.81 3.75
N ALA A 156 -4.19 -20.33 4.99
CA ALA A 156 -3.33 -20.86 6.04
C ALA A 156 -4.04 -20.83 7.42
N PRO A 157 -3.58 -21.63 8.40
CA PRO A 157 -4.13 -21.57 9.76
C PRO A 157 -3.90 -20.19 10.41
N ALA A 158 -4.90 -19.69 11.15
CA ALA A 158 -4.85 -18.38 11.79
C ALA A 158 -3.61 -18.14 12.68
N PRO A 159 -3.08 -19.12 13.45
CA PRO A 159 -1.83 -18.93 14.19
C PRO A 159 -0.64 -18.57 13.28
N ARG A 160 -0.51 -19.21 12.12
CA ARG A 160 0.55 -18.91 11.16
C ARG A 160 0.37 -17.53 10.52
N ILE A 161 -0.86 -17.16 10.19
CA ILE A 161 -1.15 -15.81 9.67
C ILE A 161 -0.79 -14.75 10.71
N ARG A 162 -1.03 -14.99 12.01
CA ARG A 162 -0.65 -14.07 13.09
C ARG A 162 0.87 -13.89 13.20
N GLU A 163 1.66 -14.94 12.97
CA GLU A 163 3.12 -14.82 12.91
C GLU A 163 3.54 -13.90 11.74
N TRP A 164 2.96 -14.11 10.55
CA TRP A 164 3.20 -13.23 9.41
C TRP A 164 2.77 -11.78 9.66
N VAL A 165 1.65 -11.56 10.37
CA VAL A 165 1.18 -10.20 10.76
C VAL A 165 2.18 -9.55 11.69
N ASN A 166 2.69 -10.31 12.67
CA ASN A 166 3.69 -9.80 13.61
C ASN A 166 4.98 -9.36 12.90
N ASP A 167 5.34 -10.04 11.81
CA ASP A 167 6.51 -9.77 10.98
C ASP A 167 6.24 -8.75 9.84
N GLU A 168 5.06 -8.12 9.83
CA GLU A 168 4.61 -7.14 8.82
C GLU A 168 4.68 -7.69 7.39
N VAL A 169 4.44 -9.00 7.23
CA VAL A 169 4.36 -9.64 5.91
C VAL A 169 3.12 -9.14 5.17
N GLY A 170 3.29 -8.80 3.89
CA GLY A 170 2.23 -8.24 3.05
C GLY A 170 1.81 -6.80 3.40
N THR A 171 2.22 -6.23 4.53
CA THR A 171 1.99 -4.81 4.84
C THR A 171 2.81 -3.91 3.91
N HIS A 172 2.18 -2.98 3.20
CA HIS A 172 2.89 -2.06 2.31
C HIS A 172 2.09 -0.79 1.96
N VAL A 173 2.80 0.16 1.36
CA VAL A 173 2.25 1.33 0.68
C VAL A 173 2.52 1.24 -0.83
N GLY A 174 1.49 1.37 -1.65
CA GLY A 174 1.56 1.36 -3.11
C GLY A 174 1.70 2.74 -3.71
N LEU A 175 2.66 2.90 -4.62
CA LEU A 175 2.87 4.09 -5.45
C LEU A 175 2.80 3.71 -6.92
N ILE A 176 2.17 4.55 -7.75
CA ILE A 176 2.08 4.34 -9.20
C ILE A 176 3.13 5.17 -9.94
N LEU A 177 3.88 4.56 -10.86
CA LEU A 177 4.82 5.29 -11.72
C LEU A 177 4.10 6.10 -12.80
N LYS A 178 4.64 7.28 -13.12
CA LYS A 178 4.17 8.09 -14.25
C LYS A 178 4.44 7.42 -15.59
N ALA A 179 5.59 6.76 -15.71
CA ALA A 179 6.04 6.12 -16.93
C ALA A 179 6.99 4.95 -16.63
N PRO A 180 7.01 3.90 -17.46
CA PRO A 180 7.94 2.77 -17.30
C PRO A 180 9.40 3.20 -17.34
N SER A 181 9.71 4.22 -18.15
CA SER A 181 11.05 4.78 -18.30
C SER A 181 11.63 5.41 -17.02
N ALA A 182 10.79 5.68 -16.01
CA ALA A 182 11.23 6.20 -14.72
C ALA A 182 11.80 5.10 -13.79
N LEU A 183 11.55 3.82 -14.09
CA LEU A 183 11.91 2.70 -13.21
C LEU A 183 13.42 2.61 -12.89
N PRO A 184 14.36 2.83 -13.83
CA PRO A 184 15.79 2.83 -13.50
C PRO A 184 16.16 3.91 -12.47
N GLY A 185 15.56 5.10 -12.57
CA GLY A 185 15.77 6.20 -11.63
C GLY A 185 15.22 5.88 -10.24
N ILE A 186 14.02 5.28 -10.19
CA ILE A 186 13.42 4.76 -8.95
C ILE A 186 14.34 3.73 -8.30
N ARG A 187 14.78 2.71 -9.06
CA ARG A 187 15.65 1.64 -8.53
C ARG A 187 16.92 2.22 -7.91
N ALA A 188 17.57 3.16 -8.59
CA ALA A 188 18.77 3.83 -8.06
C ALA A 188 18.46 4.62 -6.78
N ALA A 189 17.39 5.41 -6.76
CA ALA A 189 16.99 6.20 -5.60
C ALA A 189 16.66 5.34 -4.38
N PHE A 190 15.97 4.22 -4.56
CA PHE A 190 15.69 3.27 -3.48
C PHE A 190 16.98 2.59 -2.97
N HIS A 191 17.86 2.16 -3.88
CA HIS A 191 19.14 1.56 -3.51
C HIS A 191 20.03 2.51 -2.70
N ASP A 192 20.12 3.79 -3.11
CA ASP A 192 20.87 4.83 -2.40
C ASP A 192 20.36 5.04 -0.95
N GLU A 193 19.09 4.73 -0.70
CA GLU A 193 18.41 4.81 0.60
C GLU A 193 18.35 3.46 1.31
N ARG A 194 19.19 2.51 0.88
CA ARG A 194 19.36 1.16 1.46
C ARG A 194 18.10 0.29 1.40
N PHE A 195 17.18 0.60 0.49
CA PHE A 195 16.13 -0.35 0.15
C PHE A 195 16.68 -1.46 -0.72
N GLN A 196 16.09 -2.64 -0.57
CA GLN A 196 16.37 -3.81 -1.38
C GLN A 196 15.08 -4.30 -2.02
N VAL A 197 15.20 -4.92 -3.20
CA VAL A 197 14.06 -5.64 -3.79
C VAL A 197 13.74 -6.83 -2.88
N ALA A 198 12.45 -7.03 -2.58
CA ALA A 198 12.04 -8.13 -1.72
C ALA A 198 12.53 -9.49 -2.28
N PRO A 199 13.20 -10.34 -1.47
CA PRO A 199 13.90 -11.53 -1.97
C PRO A 199 13.01 -12.49 -2.79
N PHE A 200 11.74 -12.60 -2.45
CA PHE A 200 10.80 -13.49 -3.13
C PHE A 200 10.51 -13.08 -4.58
N MET A 201 10.75 -11.82 -4.97
CA MET A 201 10.44 -11.32 -6.32
C MET A 201 11.50 -11.73 -7.36
N GLY A 202 12.75 -11.90 -6.94
CA GLY A 202 13.89 -11.82 -7.86
C GLY A 202 14.15 -10.37 -8.31
N GLU A 203 15.16 -10.15 -9.14
CA GLU A 203 15.61 -8.79 -9.51
C GLU A 203 14.70 -8.04 -10.50
N GLU A 204 13.73 -8.72 -11.11
CA GLU A 204 12.97 -8.22 -12.28
C GLU A 204 11.49 -7.88 -12.00
N GLY A 205 11.03 -8.00 -10.74
CA GLY A 205 9.62 -7.75 -10.39
C GLY A 205 8.65 -8.86 -10.81
N ILE A 206 7.37 -8.65 -10.55
CA ILE A 206 6.30 -9.60 -10.86
C ILE A 206 5.28 -8.93 -11.77
N ARG A 207 5.05 -9.49 -12.96
CA ARG A 207 3.91 -9.08 -13.80
C ARG A 207 2.62 -9.56 -13.16
N SER A 208 1.64 -8.67 -13.04
CA SER A 208 0.33 -9.00 -12.48
C SER A 208 -0.62 -9.38 -13.60
N PRO A 209 -0.98 -10.66 -13.82
CA PRO A 209 -1.95 -11.02 -14.85
C PRO A 209 -3.27 -10.29 -14.60
N GLY A 210 -3.74 -9.49 -15.56
CA GLY A 210 -4.99 -8.72 -15.46
C GLY A 210 -4.84 -7.26 -15.00
N LYS A 211 -3.67 -6.85 -14.51
CA LYS A 211 -3.28 -5.43 -14.43
C LYS A 211 -2.21 -5.25 -15.52
N ALA A 212 -2.40 -4.37 -16.51
CA ALA A 212 -1.39 -4.12 -17.56
C ALA A 212 -0.19 -3.38 -16.94
N ALA A 213 0.54 -4.07 -16.08
CA ALA A 213 1.54 -3.53 -15.18
C ALA A 213 2.43 -4.63 -14.56
N SER A 214 3.61 -4.20 -14.13
CA SER A 214 4.51 -4.94 -13.27
C SER A 214 4.61 -4.29 -11.90
N VAL A 215 4.88 -5.12 -10.90
CA VAL A 215 4.98 -4.73 -9.48
C VAL A 215 6.36 -5.06 -8.96
N ILE A 216 6.97 -4.12 -8.23
CA ILE A 216 8.23 -4.34 -7.51
C ILE A 216 8.07 -3.85 -6.07
N TYR A 217 8.41 -4.71 -5.12
CA TYR A 217 8.45 -4.37 -3.70
C TYR A 217 9.87 -4.02 -3.32
N TYR A 218 10.03 -2.81 -2.79
CA TYR A 218 11.25 -2.37 -2.14
C TYR A 218 11.03 -2.38 -0.64
N GLU A 219 11.93 -3.02 0.10
CA GLU A 219 11.85 -3.12 1.54
C GLU A 219 13.15 -2.68 2.21
N ARG A 220 13.00 -2.19 3.45
CA ARG A 220 14.11 -1.93 4.36
C ARG A 220 13.69 -2.27 5.80
N PRO A 221 14.64 -2.60 6.68
CA PRO A 221 14.35 -2.74 8.10
C PRO A 221 13.73 -1.46 8.68
N TYR A 222 12.70 -1.60 9.50
CA TYR A 222 12.09 -0.48 10.24
C TYR A 222 11.55 -0.95 11.59
N GLY A 223 12.13 -0.43 12.68
CA GLY A 223 11.80 -0.88 14.02
C GLY A 223 12.05 -2.38 14.19
N VAL A 224 11.00 -3.11 14.58
CA VAL A 224 11.01 -4.58 14.74
C VAL A 224 10.57 -5.35 13.50
N GLY A 225 10.18 -4.65 12.43
CA GLY A 225 9.70 -5.25 11.18
C GLY A 225 10.38 -4.64 9.96
N LYS A 226 9.61 -4.52 8.87
CA LYS A 226 10.05 -3.95 7.61
C LYS A 226 9.10 -2.85 7.16
N PHE A 227 9.67 -1.80 6.57
CA PHE A 227 8.91 -0.85 5.80
C PHE A 227 8.98 -1.25 4.34
N ARG A 228 7.84 -1.26 3.66
CA ARG A 228 7.72 -1.74 2.29
C ARG A 228 6.93 -0.78 1.41
N VAL A 229 7.51 -0.51 0.25
CA VAL A 229 6.87 0.24 -0.83
C VAL A 229 6.65 -0.67 -2.01
N GLU A 230 5.42 -0.74 -2.48
CA GLU A 230 5.07 -1.30 -3.77
C GLU A 230 5.19 -0.21 -4.84
N ILE A 231 5.96 -0.49 -5.89
CA ILE A 231 6.02 0.32 -7.10
C ILE A 231 5.20 -0.38 -8.17
N PHE A 232 4.09 0.23 -8.55
CA PHE A 232 3.25 -0.19 -9.66
C PHE A 232 3.73 0.49 -10.94
N CYS A 233 4.31 -0.29 -11.85
CA CYS A 233 4.81 0.17 -13.13
C CYS A 233 3.82 -0.24 -14.23
N PRO A 234 3.06 0.68 -14.83
CA PRO A 234 2.18 0.35 -15.96
C PRO A 234 2.98 -0.22 -17.13
N ASP A 235 2.36 -1.02 -17.99
CA ASP A 235 2.99 -1.47 -19.24
C ASP A 235 3.12 -0.29 -20.22
N GLU A 236 4.05 -0.39 -21.19
CA GLU A 236 4.08 0.53 -22.33
C GLU A 236 2.81 0.33 -23.16
N GLY A 237 1.88 1.28 -23.08
CA GLY A 237 0.66 1.32 -23.88
C GLY A 237 0.89 1.76 -25.31
#